data_AF-A0A2G9PCF6-F1
#
_entry.id   AF-A0A2G9PCF6-F1
#
_cell.length_a   1.000
_cell.length_b   1.000
_cell.length_c   1.000
_cell.angle_alpha   90.00
_cell.angle_beta   90.00
_cell.angle_gamma   90.00
#
_symmetry.space_group_name_H-M   'P 1'
#
loop_
_entity.id
_entity.type
_entity.pdbx_description
1 polymer ?
#
loop_
_entity_poly.entity_id
_entity_poly.type
_entity_poly.pdbx_seq_one_letter_code
_entity_poly.pdbx_strand_id
1 'polypeptide(L)' 'AEDCLSRYSLEYLQKFTKAGKQFPKTTLRFARDHPLRIDFSSEHLSLSFLLAPRVETED' A
#
# COMPACT_ATOMS: atom_id res chain seq x y z
N ALA A 1 9.24 12.62 -14.40
CA ALA A 1 8.26 11.97 -13.50
C ALA A 1 7.34 13.06 -12.97
N GLU A 2 6.61 13.71 -13.89
CA GLU A 2 5.92 14.98 -13.61
C GLU A 2 4.45 14.81 -13.20
N ASP A 3 3.83 13.64 -13.38
CA ASP A 3 2.43 13.40 -12.99
C ASP A 3 2.31 12.26 -11.96
N CYS A 4 2.58 12.53 -10.69
CA CYS A 4 2.45 11.55 -9.61
C CYS A 4 1.24 11.87 -8.71
N LEU A 5 0.13 11.16 -8.93
CA LEU A 5 -1.17 11.41 -8.29
C LEU A 5 -1.24 11.00 -6.81
N SER A 6 -0.23 10.27 -6.30
CA SER A 6 -0.18 9.83 -4.90
C SER A 6 1.24 9.52 -4.47
N ARG A 7 1.67 10.08 -3.33
CA ARG A 7 2.95 9.76 -2.68
C ARG A 7 2.68 8.97 -1.41
N TYR A 8 3.52 7.97 -1.13
CA TYR A 8 3.38 7.12 0.04
C TYR A 8 4.71 7.05 0.80
N SER A 9 4.65 6.95 2.12
CA SER A 9 5.87 6.81 2.91
C SER A 9 6.53 5.45 2.67
N LEU A 10 7.78 5.49 2.21
CA LEU A 10 8.61 4.31 1.98
C LEU A 10 8.80 3.48 3.25
N GLU A 11 8.83 4.12 4.43
CA GLU A 11 8.97 3.45 5.71
C GLU A 11 7.81 2.46 5.95
N TYR A 12 6.57 2.89 5.67
CA TYR A 12 5.41 2.02 5.82
C TYR A 12 5.37 0.93 4.75
N LEU A 13 5.73 1.27 3.50
CA LEU A 13 5.84 0.27 2.44
C LEU A 13 6.86 -0.82 2.81
N GLN A 14 8.02 -0.46 3.35
CA GLN A 14 9.04 -1.40 3.85
C GLN A 14 8.54 -2.23 5.04
N LYS A 15 7.67 -1.68 5.90
CA LYS A 15 7.03 -2.47 6.97
C LYS A 15 6.09 -3.52 6.39
N PHE A 16 5.32 -3.18 5.37
CA PHE A 16 4.34 -4.09 4.76
C PHE A 16 5.00 -5.21 3.94
N THR A 17 6.15 -4.97 3.31
CA THR A 17 6.88 -6.02 2.58
C THR A 17 7.34 -7.17 3.47
N LYS A 18 7.48 -6.94 4.80
CA LYS A 18 7.77 -8.03 5.75
C LYS A 18 6.69 -9.10 5.75
N ALA A 19 5.42 -8.72 5.60
CA ALA A 19 4.32 -9.67 5.46
C ALA A 19 4.47 -10.51 4.18
N GLY A 20 4.97 -9.93 3.09
CA GLY A 20 5.22 -10.63 1.83
C GLY A 20 6.16 -11.84 1.92
N LYS A 21 6.95 -11.98 2.99
CA LYS A 21 7.75 -13.20 3.22
C LYS A 21 6.90 -14.44 3.54
N GLN A 22 5.72 -14.24 4.13
CA GLN A 22 4.84 -15.32 4.60
C GLN A 22 3.71 -15.61 3.61
N PHE A 23 3.40 -14.66 2.72
CA PHE A 23 2.31 -14.77 1.76
C PHE A 23 2.85 -14.84 0.33
N PRO A 24 2.56 -15.93 -0.41
CA PRO A 24 3.10 -16.12 -1.76
C PRO A 24 2.49 -15.14 -2.79
N LYS A 25 1.33 -14.56 -2.49
CA LYS A 25 0.63 -13.60 -3.36
C LYS A 25 0.13 -12.43 -2.53
N THR A 26 0.25 -11.24 -3.12
CA THR A 26 -0.21 -9.97 -2.54
C THR A 26 -0.98 -9.20 -3.60
N THR A 27 -2.08 -8.57 -3.22
CA THR A 27 -2.87 -7.69 -4.11
C THR A 27 -2.69 -6.25 -3.67
N LEU A 28 -2.16 -5.40 -4.57
CA LEU A 28 -2.08 -3.96 -4.37
C LEU A 28 -3.23 -3.28 -5.12
N ARG A 29 -4.00 -2.45 -4.43
CA ARG A 29 -5.08 -1.65 -5.01
C ARG A 29 -4.71 -0.18 -4.90
N PHE A 30 -4.27 0.37 -6.02
CA PHE A 30 -3.99 1.79 -6.15
C PHE A 30 -5.30 2.54 -6.36
N ALA A 31 -5.46 3.66 -5.67
CA ALA A 31 -6.59 4.56 -5.85
C ALA A 31 -6.07 5.99 -5.80
N ARG A 32 -6.70 6.87 -6.59
CA ARG A 32 -6.35 8.29 -6.67
C ARG A 32 -6.93 9.08 -5.50
N ASP A 33 -8.15 8.73 -5.09
CA ASP A 33 -8.91 9.45 -4.06
C ASP A 33 -9.12 8.61 -2.78
N HIS A 34 -8.44 7.46 -2.70
CA HIS A 34 -8.54 6.55 -1.56
C HIS A 34 -7.16 6.06 -1.12
N PRO A 35 -7.01 5.61 0.14
CA PRO A 35 -5.79 4.99 0.61
C PRO A 35 -5.34 3.84 -0.27
N LEU A 36 -4.03 3.69 -0.46
CA LEU A 36 -3.45 2.48 -1.01
C LEU A 36 -3.86 1.31 -0.11
N ARG A 37 -4.44 0.27 -0.71
CA ARG A 37 -4.77 -0.97 0.00
C ARG A 37 -3.85 -2.09 -0.44
N ILE A 38 -3.30 -2.82 0.52
CA ILE A 38 -2.46 -4.00 0.29
C ILE A 38 -3.09 -5.18 1.01
N ASP A 39 -3.50 -6.20 0.26
CA ASP A 39 -4.11 -7.42 0.77
C ASP A 39 -3.14 -8.59 0.66
N PHE A 40 -2.89 -9.25 1.78
CA PHE A 40 -2.21 -10.54 1.89
C PHE A 40 -3.23 -11.60 2.30
N SER A 41 -3.32 -12.70 1.57
CA SER A 41 -4.31 -13.74 1.86
C SER A 41 -3.70 -15.14 1.73
N SER A 42 -4.03 -15.98 2.70
CA SER A 42 -3.79 -17.43 2.71
C SER A 42 -5.05 -18.14 3.20
N GLU A 43 -5.04 -19.48 3.20
CA GLU A 43 -6.22 -20.26 3.62
C GLU A 43 -6.61 -20.04 5.09
N HIS A 44 -5.67 -19.64 5.94
CA HIS A 44 -5.88 -19.52 7.38
C HIS A 44 -5.83 -18.08 7.88
N LEU A 45 -5.31 -17.14 7.08
CA LEU A 45 -5.09 -15.76 7.51
C LEU A 45 -5.23 -14.76 6.36
N SER A 46 -5.89 -13.65 6.63
CA SER A 46 -5.94 -12.49 5.74
C SER A 46 -5.47 -11.24 6.48
N LEU A 47 -4.56 -10.48 5.88
CA LEU A 47 -4.11 -9.18 6.37
C LEU A 47 -4.40 -8.11 5.32
N SER A 48 -5.03 -7.02 5.73
CA SER A 48 -5.27 -5.85 4.88
C SER A 48 -4.65 -4.62 5.52
N PHE A 49 -3.77 -3.95 4.77
CA PHE A 49 -3.15 -2.69 5.17
C PHE A 49 -3.74 -1.54 4.34
N LEU A 50 -3.97 -0.40 5.00
CA LEU A 50 -4.39 0.85 4.37
C LEU A 50 -3.33 1.91 4.62
N LEU A 51 -2.90 2.58 3.55
CA LEU A 51 -1.91 3.65 3.60
C LEU A 51 -2.46 4.89 2.88
N ALA A 52 -2.83 5.90 3.65
CA ALA A 52 -3.29 7.16 3.09
C ALA A 52 -2.17 7.83 2.27
N PRO A 53 -2.49 8.39 1.10
CA PRO A 53 -1.53 9.17 0.33
C PRO A 53 -1.13 10.43 1.11
N ARG A 54 0.15 10.76 1.03
CA ARG A 54 0.73 12.04 1.46
C ARG A 54 0.85 12.93 0.21
N VAL A 55 -0.27 13.37 -0.34
CA VAL A 55 -0.24 14.43 -1.36
C VAL A 55 0.21 15.71 -0.68
N GLU A 56 1.26 16.34 -1.18
CA GLU A 56 1.44 17.77 -0.96
C GLU A 56 0.26 18.42 -1.68
N THR A 57 -0.69 18.98 -0.95
CA THR A 57 -1.54 20.01 -1.53
C THR A 57 -0.55 21.09 -1.95
N GLU A 58 -0.41 21.34 -3.25
CA GLU A 58 0.25 22.56 -3.71
C GLU A 58 -0.54 23.73 -3.09
N ASP A 59 0.06 24.42 -2.12
CA ASP A 59 -0.30 25.80 -1.78
C ASP A 59 0.18 26.73 -2.90
#